data_AF-A0A0H3VJ65-F1
#
_entry.id   AF-A0A0H3VJ65-F1
#
_cell.length_a   1.000
_cell.length_b   1.000
_cell.length_c   1.000
_cell.angle_alpha   90.00
_cell.angle_beta   90.00
_cell.angle_gamma   90.00
#
_symmetry.space_group_name_H-M   'P 1'
#
loop_
_entity.id
_entity.type
_entity.pdbx_description
1 polymer ?
#
loop_
_entity_poly.entity_id
_entity_poly.type
_entity_poly.pdbx_seq_one_letter_code
_entity_poly.pdbx_strand_id
1 'polypeptide(L)'
;YATVTLLEIFYKGYIFNAQGSTIEIVIRDKRSVSQTEQKRLAVIIPAAKSCYLTVKGFSSTPIGEGCPYEISIKTVVRNIKFGVTLGRLNIRPHLFYSNH
;
A
#
# COMPACT_ATOMS: atom_id res chain seq x y z
N TYR A 1 -13.05 12.70 -14.58
CA TYR A 1 -11.99 12.39 -13.58
C TYR A 1 -11.85 10.90 -13.27
N ALA A 2 -10.61 10.45 -13.00
CA ALA A 2 -10.28 9.15 -12.42
C ALA A 2 -9.57 9.36 -11.08
N THR A 3 -10.00 8.69 -10.01
CA THR A 3 -9.27 8.71 -8.73
C THR A 3 -9.39 7.39 -7.99
N VAL A 4 -8.32 6.99 -7.31
CA VAL A 4 -8.43 6.05 -6.19
C VAL A 4 -9.12 6.82 -5.08
N THR A 5 -10.31 6.45 -4.63
CA THR A 5 -10.99 7.16 -3.51
C THR A 5 -10.61 6.56 -2.17
N LEU A 6 -10.36 5.26 -2.17
CA LEU A 6 -10.10 4.46 -0.99
C LEU A 6 -9.18 3.30 -1.39
N LEU A 7 -8.23 2.99 -0.51
CA LEU A 7 -7.41 1.80 -0.60
C LEU A 7 -7.56 1.00 0.69
N GLU A 8 -8.11 -0.21 0.57
CA GLU A 8 -8.20 -1.16 1.67
C GLU A 8 -7.09 -2.19 1.54
N ILE A 9 -6.32 -2.37 2.61
CA ILE A 9 -5.21 -3.32 2.65
C ILE A 9 -5.40 -4.22 3.85
N PHE A 10 -5.61 -5.50 3.57
CA PHE A 10 -5.67 -6.54 4.58
C PHE A 10 -4.41 -7.39 4.49
N TYR A 11 -3.67 -7.48 5.59
CA TYR A 11 -2.56 -8.40 5.73
C TYR A 11 -2.85 -9.39 6.85
N LYS A 12 -2.68 -10.69 6.55
CA LYS A 12 -2.73 -11.76 7.52
C LYS A 12 -1.36 -12.44 7.58
N GLY A 13 -0.61 -12.19 8.65
CA GLY A 13 0.67 -12.86 8.91
C GLY A 13 0.48 -14.33 9.26
N TYR A 14 1.31 -15.20 8.69
CA TYR A 14 1.32 -16.65 9.00
C TYR A 14 2.59 -17.09 9.73
N ILE A 15 3.54 -16.18 9.94
CA ILE A 15 4.83 -16.45 10.58
C ILE A 15 4.84 -15.90 12.01
N PHE A 16 5.01 -16.77 13.00
CA PHE A 16 4.95 -16.41 14.42
C PHE A 16 6.32 -16.02 15.01
N ASN A 17 7.43 -16.48 14.40
CA ASN A 17 8.80 -16.23 14.87
C ASN A 17 9.58 -15.23 13.99
N ALA A 18 8.90 -14.31 13.33
CA ALA A 18 9.50 -13.38 12.38
C ALA A 18 9.89 -12.03 13.01
N GLN A 19 10.67 -12.09 14.10
CA GLN A 19 11.13 -10.87 14.79
C GLN A 19 11.94 -9.97 13.83
N GLY A 20 11.60 -8.68 13.81
CA GLY A 20 12.22 -7.70 12.89
C GLY A 20 11.81 -7.81 11.42
N SER A 21 10.90 -8.71 11.07
CA SER A 21 10.30 -8.77 9.73
C SER A 21 9.13 -7.78 9.63
N THR A 22 9.03 -7.06 8.53
CA THR A 22 8.06 -5.98 8.33
C THR A 22 7.41 -6.03 6.96
N ILE A 23 6.23 -5.45 6.88
CA ILE A 23 5.59 -5.03 5.63
C ILE A 23 5.53 -3.53 5.64
N GLU A 24 6.14 -2.93 4.63
CA GLU A 24 6.12 -1.51 4.37
C GLU A 24 5.18 -1.26 3.19
N ILE A 25 4.17 -0.43 3.41
CA ILE A 25 3.28 0.06 2.36
C ILE A 25 3.60 1.52 2.15
N VAL A 26 3.98 1.87 0.93
CA VAL A 26 4.33 3.22 0.52
C VAL A 26 3.36 3.67 -0.56
N ILE A 27 2.69 4.80 -0.31
CA ILE A 27 1.80 5.43 -1.29
C ILE A 27 2.41 6.77 -1.68
N ARG A 28 2.53 7.01 -2.99
CA ARG A 28 3.15 8.22 -3.56
C ARG A 28 2.23 8.87 -4.57
N ASP A 29 2.06 10.19 -4.46
CA ASP A 29 1.46 11.01 -5.51
C ASP A 29 2.54 11.39 -6.55
N LYS A 30 2.40 10.89 -7.78
CA LYS A 30 3.35 11.11 -8.88
C LYS A 30 3.31 12.52 -9.43
N ARG A 31 2.27 13.32 -9.12
CA ARG A 31 2.16 14.73 -9.53
C ARG A 31 3.07 15.65 -8.72
N SER A 32 3.51 15.21 -7.55
CA SER A 32 4.36 16.03 -6.69
C SER A 32 5.77 16.11 -7.28
N VAL A 33 6.13 17.30 -7.76
CA VAL A 33 7.36 17.60 -8.51
C VAL A 33 8.60 17.60 -7.62
N SER A 34 8.41 17.74 -6.30
CA SER A 34 9.46 17.83 -5.29
C SER A 34 9.56 16.52 -4.49
N GLN A 35 10.77 15.97 -4.34
CA GLN A 35 11.01 14.80 -3.46
C GLN A 35 10.70 15.11 -1.98
N THR A 36 10.79 16.37 -1.57
CA THR A 36 10.43 16.84 -0.22
C THR A 36 8.93 17.03 -0.01
N GLU A 37 8.15 17.23 -1.08
CA GLU A 37 6.68 17.36 -1.01
C GLU A 37 5.92 16.08 -1.37
N GLN A 38 6.63 15.00 -1.72
CA GLN A 38 6.00 13.70 -1.91
C GLN A 38 5.27 13.33 -0.63
N LYS A 39 3.94 13.44 -0.66
CA LYS A 39 3.05 12.87 0.37
C LYS A 39 3.24 11.36 0.34
N ARG A 40 4.21 10.92 1.13
CA ARG A 40 4.59 9.52 1.34
C ARG A 40 3.87 9.05 2.58
N LEU A 41 2.82 8.25 2.39
CA LEU A 41 2.29 7.46 3.50
C LEU A 41 3.09 6.17 3.56
N ALA A 42 3.93 6.02 4.58
CA ALA A 42 4.66 4.79 4.88
C ALA A 42 4.04 4.15 6.13
N VAL A 43 3.46 2.96 5.98
CA VAL A 43 2.96 2.17 7.12
C VAL A 43 3.83 0.93 7.28
N ILE A 44 4.40 0.74 8.47
CA ILE A 44 5.26 -0.39 8.81
C ILE A 44 4.50 -1.33 9.74
N ILE A 45 4.22 -2.54 9.27
CA ILE A 45 3.50 -3.57 10.02
C ILE A 45 4.47 -4.71 10.35
N PRO A 46 4.56 -5.18 11.61
CA PRO A 46 5.28 -6.41 11.91
C PRO A 46 4.67 -7.60 11.16
N ALA A 47 5.49 -8.38 10.45
CA ALA A 47 5.01 -9.50 9.62
C ALA A 47 4.32 -10.62 10.43
N ALA A 48 4.56 -10.68 11.74
CA ALA A 48 3.88 -11.60 12.64
C ALA A 48 2.44 -11.18 13.02
N LYS A 49 2.03 -9.94 12.71
CA LYS A 49 0.72 -9.41 13.08
C LYS A 49 -0.20 -9.34 11.86
N SER A 50 -1.46 -9.68 12.06
CA SER A 50 -2.51 -9.34 11.09
C SER A 50 -2.89 -7.87 11.25
N CYS A 51 -3.21 -7.20 10.14
CA CYS A 51 -3.68 -5.83 10.17
C CYS A 51 -4.69 -5.56 9.05
N TYR A 52 -5.49 -4.52 9.29
CA TYR A 52 -6.38 -3.94 8.30
C TYR A 52 -6.12 -2.44 8.25
N LEU A 53 -5.76 -1.94 7.07
CA LEU A 53 -5.50 -0.53 6.82
C LEU A 53 -6.49 0.01 5.81
N THR A 54 -6.96 1.22 6.06
CA THR A 54 -7.89 1.96 5.21
C THR A 54 -7.27 3.32 4.96
N VAL A 55 -6.87 3.59 3.72
CA VAL A 55 -6.30 4.88 3.31
C VAL A 55 -7.31 5.62 2.46
N LYS A 56 -7.61 6.87 2.80
CA LYS A 56 -8.60 7.74 2.13
C LYS A 56 -8.00 9.13 1.90
N GLY A 57 -8.73 10.00 1.21
CA GLY A 57 -8.34 11.41 1.03
C GLY A 57 -7.46 11.68 -0.18
N PHE A 58 -7.56 10.82 -1.19
CA PHE A 58 -6.87 10.94 -2.47
C PHE A 58 -7.56 11.98 -3.37
N SER A 59 -6.76 12.90 -3.91
CA SER A 59 -7.19 13.92 -4.89
C SER A 59 -7.29 13.35 -6.30
N SER A 60 -8.38 13.69 -7.01
CA SER A 60 -8.66 13.25 -8.38
C SER A 60 -7.76 13.86 -9.46
N THR A 61 -7.68 13.17 -10.60
CA THR A 61 -7.07 13.65 -11.86
C THR A 61 -8.03 13.52 -13.05
N PRO A 62 -7.86 14.32 -14.12
CA PRO A 62 -8.54 14.11 -15.39
C PRO A 62 -8.33 12.68 -15.93
N ILE A 63 -9.32 12.13 -16.64
CA ILE A 63 -9.28 10.72 -17.11
C ILE A 63 -8.08 10.47 -18.04
N GLY A 64 -7.74 11.44 -18.90
CA GLY A 64 -6.63 11.32 -19.85
C GLY A 64 -5.23 11.21 -19.22
N GLU A 65 -5.09 11.55 -17.93
CA GLU A 65 -3.81 11.48 -17.21
C GLU A 65 -3.64 10.16 -16.42
N GLY A 66 -4.71 9.37 -16.28
CA GLY A 66 -4.69 8.13 -15.51
C GLY A 66 -4.63 8.34 -13.99
N CYS A 67 -4.34 7.26 -13.25
CA CYS A 67 -4.21 7.29 -11.80
C CYS A 67 -2.87 7.94 -11.40
N PRO A 68 -2.87 9.01 -10.58
CA PRO A 68 -1.65 9.72 -10.21
C PRO A 68 -0.91 9.03 -9.05
N TYR A 69 -1.48 7.97 -8.47
CA TYR A 69 -0.94 7.33 -7.29
C TYR A 69 -0.15 6.07 -7.64
N GLU A 70 1.03 5.96 -7.05
CA GLU A 70 1.79 4.71 -6.96
C GLU A 70 1.59 4.07 -5.60
N ILE A 71 1.33 2.77 -5.58
CA ILE A 71 1.26 1.98 -4.35
C ILE A 71 2.37 0.93 -4.43
N SER A 72 3.40 1.10 -3.61
CA SER A 72 4.51 0.16 -3.46
C SER A 72 4.35 -0.62 -2.17
N ILE A 73 4.49 -1.94 -2.25
CA ILE A 73 4.42 -2.81 -1.07
C ILE A 73 5.70 -3.63 -1.01
N LYS A 74 6.43 -3.46 0.08
CA LYS A 74 7.70 -4.13 0.32
C LYS A 74 7.57 -4.99 1.55
N THR A 75 7.91 -6.26 1.42
CA THR A 75 8.00 -7.18 2.55
C THR A 75 9.48 -7.42 2.85
N VAL A 76 9.90 -7.15 4.08
CA VAL A 76 11.24 -7.46 4.59
C VAL A 76 11.11 -8.62 5.56
N VAL A 77 11.73 -9.74 5.24
CA VAL A 77 11.72 -10.94 6.08
C VAL A 77 13.12 -11.36 6.45
N ARG A 78 13.28 -11.85 7.69
CA ARG A 78 14.56 -12.29 8.24
C ARG A 78 14.41 -13.69 8.85
N ASN A 79 15.48 -14.47 8.80
CA ASN A 79 15.60 -15.77 9.48
C ASN A 79 14.48 -16.77 9.15
N ILE A 80 13.99 -16.75 7.90
CA ILE A 80 12.96 -17.67 7.41
C ILE A 80 13.57 -18.69 6.46
N LYS A 81 13.04 -19.92 6.49
CA LYS A 81 13.41 -20.98 5.55
C LYS A 81 12.79 -20.69 4.18
N PHE A 82 13.47 -21.14 3.12
CA PHE A 82 12.95 -21.06 1.76
C PHE A 82 11.65 -21.88 1.63
N GLY A 83 10.71 -21.40 0.79
CA GLY A 83 9.42 -22.05 0.57
C GLY A 83 8.36 -21.83 1.66
N VAL A 84 8.68 -21.10 2.73
CA VAL A 84 7.70 -20.79 3.79
C VAL A 84 6.68 -19.75 3.31
N THR A 85 5.40 -19.98 3.59
CA THR A 85 4.35 -18.98 3.35
C THR A 85 4.43 -17.89 4.42
N LEU A 86 4.64 -16.65 4.00
CA LEU A 86 4.81 -15.50 4.91
C LEU A 86 3.48 -14.96 5.45
N GLY A 87 2.44 -15.06 4.63
CA GLY A 87 1.14 -14.49 4.92
C GLY A 87 0.30 -14.38 3.66
N ARG A 88 -0.82 -13.69 3.82
CA ARG A 88 -1.71 -13.31 2.71
C ARG A 88 -1.89 -11.80 2.72
N LEU A 89 -1.72 -11.19 1.56
CA LEU A 89 -1.96 -9.77 1.33
C LEU A 89 -3.14 -9.64 0.37
N ASN A 90 -4.12 -8.82 0.73
CA ASN A 90 -5.25 -8.46 -0.12
C ASN A 90 -5.32 -6.93 -0.22
N ILE A 91 -5.38 -6.43 -1.44
CA ILE A 91 -5.41 -5.00 -1.74
C ILE A 91 -6.66 -4.76 -2.57
N ARG A 92 -7.55 -3.90 -2.08
CA ARG A 92 -8.78 -3.52 -2.79
C ARG A 92 -8.75 -2.02 -3.05
N PRO A 93 -8.35 -1.61 -4.26
CA PRO A 93 -8.50 -0.23 -4.68
C PRO A 93 -9.97 0.03 -5.03
N HIS A 94 -10.52 1.11 -4.48
CA HIS A 94 -11.80 1.65 -4.89
C HIS A 94 -11.53 2.82 -5.81
N LEU A 95 -11.98 2.68 -7.05
CA LEU A 95 -11.78 3.68 -8.09
C LEU A 95 -13.09 4.39 -8.35
N PHE A 96 -13.05 5.71 -8.45
CA PHE A 96 -14.17 6.51 -8.93
C PHE A 96 -13.82 7.06 -10.31
N TYR A 97 -14.73 6.78 -11.26
CA TYR A 97 -14.68 7.29 -12.62
C TYR A 97 -15.91 8.15 -12.85
N SER A 98 -15.70 9.38 -13.29
CA SER A 98 -16.78 10.31 -13.67
C SER A 98 -16.40 11.03 -14.95
N ASN A 99 -17.35 11.22 -15.86
CA ASN A 99 -17.13 11.94 -17.13
C ASN A 99 -17.31 13.47 -16.99
N HIS A 100 -17.63 13.96 -15.79
CA HIS A 100 -17.54 15.38 -15.49
C HIS A 100 -16.10 15.89 -15.56
#